data_AF-X0TG57-F1
#
_entry.id   AF-X0TG57-F1
#
_cell.length_a   1.000
_cell.length_b   1.000
_cell.length_c   1.000
_cell.angle_alpha   90.00
_cell.angle_beta   90.00
_cell.angle_gamma   90.00
#
_symmetry.space_group_name_H-M   'P 1'
#
loop_
_entity.id
_entity.type
_entity.pdbx_description
1 polymer ?
#
loop_
_entity_poly.entity_id
_entity_poly.type
_entity_poly.pdbx_seq_one_letter_code
_entity_poly.pdbx_strand_id
1 'polypeptide(L)' 'MNTLSRTITGIIMIIGGLILIIVGFFVWVALIYGIPILIIGFFILFNKKEDKIERREDK' A
#
# COMPACT_ATOMS: atom_id res chain seq x y z
N MET A 1 12.62 -1.00 6.96
CA MET A 1 11.34 -0.36 7.39
C MET A 1 10.69 -1.33 8.35
N ASN A 2 10.50 -0.98 9.63
CA ASN A 2 9.99 -1.93 10.62
C ASN A 2 8.67 -2.57 10.15
N THR A 3 8.46 -3.86 10.47
CA THR A 3 7.31 -4.65 10.00
C THR A 3 5.97 -4.00 10.35
N LEU A 4 5.92 -3.35 11.52
CA LEU A 4 4.78 -2.56 11.97
C LEU A 4 4.53 -1.37 11.04
N SER A 5 5.58 -0.58 10.74
CA SER A 5 5.50 0.57 9.85
C SER A 5 5.06 0.18 8.44
N ARG A 6 5.61 -0.89 7.86
CA ARG A 6 5.16 -1.41 6.56
C ARG A 6 3.69 -1.77 6.57
N THR A 7 3.25 -2.46 7.61
CA THR A 7 1.87 -2.93 7.75
C THR A 7 0.92 -1.73 7.85
N ILE A 8 1.25 -0.75 8.68
CA ILE A 8 0.47 0.48 8.84
C ILE A 8 0.42 1.26 7.51
N THR A 9 1.56 1.49 6.87
CA THR A 9 1.64 2.21 5.59
C THR A 9 0.86 1.49 4.49
N GLY A 10 0.99 0.17 4.37
CA GLY A 10 0.25 -0.63 3.40
C GLY A 10 -1.26 -0.57 3.62
N ILE A 11 -1.72 -0.70 4.87
CA ILE A 11 -3.15 -0.60 5.21
C ILE A 11 -3.69 0.79 4.89
N ILE A 12 -2.99 1.86 5.27
CA ILE A 12 -3.41 3.24 4.98
C ILE A 12 -3.52 3.47 3.46
N MET A 13 -2.55 2.99 2.67
CA MET A 13 -2.62 3.12 1.22
C MET A 13 -3.79 2.33 0.61
N ILE A 14 -4.05 1.11 1.09
CA ILE A 14 -5.18 0.31 0.61
C ILE A 14 -6.50 1.00 0.94
N ILE A 15 -6.68 1.49 2.17
CA ILE A 15 -7.90 2.21 2.57
C ILE A 15 -8.07 3.49 1.74
N GLY A 16 -7.01 4.28 1.57
CA GLY A 16 -7.04 5.50 0.76
C GLY A 16 -7.37 5.21 -0.72
N GLY A 17 -6.79 4.15 -1.28
CA GLY A 17 -7.09 3.69 -2.65
C GLY A 17 -8.54 3.25 -2.80
N LEU A 18 -9.09 2.51 -1.83
CA LEU A 18 -10.50 2.12 -1.83
C LEU A 18 -11.44 3.32 -1.78
N ILE A 19 -11.14 4.32 -0.94
CA ILE A 19 -11.92 5.57 -0.87
C ILE A 19 -11.90 6.28 -2.23
N LEU A 20 -10.72 6.39 -2.86
CA LEU A 20 -10.60 7.00 -4.18
C LEU A 20 -11.35 6.23 -5.27
N ILE A 21 -11.41 4.90 -5.19
CA ILE A 21 -12.22 4.08 -6.10
C ILE A 21 -13.71 4.34 -5.89
N ILE A 22 -14.17 4.45 -4.64
CA ILE A 22 -15.57 4.79 -4.32
C ILE A 22 -15.93 6.17 -4.87
N VAL A 23 -15.06 7.17 -4.67
CA VAL A 23 -15.22 8.51 -5.26
C VAL A 23 -15.17 8.45 -6.79
N GLY A 24 -14.40 7.52 -7.34
CA GLY A 24 -14.27 7.23 -8.77
C GLY A 24 -15.58 6.93 -9.50
N PHE A 25 -16.59 6.39 -8.80
CA PHE A 25 -17.92 6.19 -9.36
C PHE A 25 -18.66 7.50 -9.65
N PHE A 26 -18.31 8.58 -8.95
CA PHE A 26 -18.87 9.93 -9.17
C PHE A 26 -17.94 10.81 -10.02
N VAL A 27 -16.62 10.60 -9.90
CA VAL A 27 -15.59 11.36 -10.61
C VAL A 27 -14.59 10.39 -11.21
N TRP A 28 -14.79 10.05 -12.49
CA TRP A 28 -13.99 9.04 -13.21
C TRP A 28 -12.47 9.27 -13.13
N VAL A 29 -12.03 10.53 -13.03
CA VAL A 29 -10.61 10.91 -12.87
C VAL A 29 -10.01 10.34 -11.58
N ALA A 30 -10.79 10.17 -10.52
CA ALA A 30 -10.30 9.60 -9.26
C ALA A 30 -9.90 8.12 -9.40
N LEU A 31 -10.45 7.38 -10.38
CA LEU A 31 -10.05 5.99 -10.67
C LEU A 31 -8.60 5.89 -11.16
N ILE A 32 -8.13 6.91 -11.90
CA ILE A 32 -6.75 6.99 -12.40
C ILE A 32 -5.74 7.02 -11.25
N TYR A 33 -6.12 7.58 -10.10
CA TYR A 33 -5.28 7.63 -8.91
C TYR A 33 -5.57 6.47 -7.95
N GLY A 34 -6.84 6.11 -7.77
CA GLY A 34 -7.26 5.07 -6.83
C GLY A 34 -6.70 3.70 -7.18
N ILE A 35 -6.73 3.30 -8.47
CA ILE A 35 -6.26 1.98 -8.90
C ILE A 35 -4.74 1.83 -8.68
N PRO A 36 -3.85 2.74 -9.13
CA PRO A 36 -2.42 2.66 -8.84
C PRO A 36 -2.09 2.70 -7.34
N ILE A 37 -2.76 3.56 -6.57
CA ILE A 37 -2.55 3.64 -5.11
C ILE A 37 -2.89 2.31 -4.44
N LEU A 38 -3.98 1.67 -4.86
CA LEU A 38 -4.38 0.36 -4.34
C LEU A 38 -3.33 -0.71 -4.66
N ILE A 39 -2.82 -0.73 -5.90
CA ILE A 39 -1.77 -1.67 -6.34
C ILE A 39 -0.48 -1.47 -5.53
N ILE A 40 -0.07 -0.22 -5.33
CA ILE A 40 1.12 0.11 -4.53
C ILE A 40 0.90 -0.29 -3.06
N GLY A 41 -0.28 -0.02 -2.49
CA GLY A 41 -0.61 -0.41 -1.12
C GLY A 41 -0.52 -1.93 -0.91
N PHE A 42 -1.03 -2.72 -1.85
CA PHE A 42 -0.87 -4.17 -1.82
C PHE A 42 0.58 -4.62 -2.00
N PHE A 43 1.32 -3.99 -2.92
CA PHE A 43 2.73 -4.29 -3.11
C PHE A 43 3.52 -4.04 -1.82
N ILE A 44 3.30 -2.91 -1.14
CA ILE A 44 3.95 -2.60 0.14
C ILE A 44 3.56 -3.61 1.22
N LEU A 45 2.27 -3.96 1.34
CA LEU A 45 1.81 -4.89 2.37
C LEU A 45 2.40 -6.31 2.17
N PHE A 46 2.50 -6.77 0.93
CA PHE A 46 2.96 -8.12 0.59
C PHE A 46 4.46 -8.22 0.28
N ASN A 47 5.19 -7.11 0.18
CA ASN A 47 6.63 -7.12 -0.04
C ASN A 47 7.40 -7.51 1.24
N LYS A 48 7.28 -8.78 1.62
CA LYS A 48 7.96 -9.45 2.75
C LYS A 48 9.42 -9.78 2.46
N LYS A 49 9.92 -9.49 1.26
CA LYS A 49 11.32 -9.78 0.88
C LYS A 49 12.29 -8.81 1.56
N GLU A 50 11.92 -7.53 1.69
CA GLU A 50 12.76 -6.53 2.39
C GLU A 50 12.96 -6.87 3.87
N ASP A 51 11.91 -7.27 4.59
CA ASP A 51 12.03 -7.66 6.01
C ASP A 51 13.03 -8.81 6.24
N LYS A 52 13.17 -9.71 5.26
CA LYS A 52 14.09 -10.87 5.38
C LYS A 52 15.55 -10.48 5.17
N ILE A 53 15.82 -9.33 4.54
CA ILE A 53 17.17 -8.79 4.34
C ILE A 53 17.56 -7.99 5.60
N GLU A 54 16.69 -7.10 6.07
CA GLU A 54 16.90 -6.29 7.28
C GLU A 54 17.18 -7.19 8.52
N ARG A 55 16.43 -8.28 8.69
CA ARG A 55 16.67 -9.27 9.77
C ARG A 55 18.00 -10.04 9.70
N ARG A 56 18.67 -10.07 8.55
CA ARG A 56 19.97 -10.74 8.38
C ARG A 56 21.14 -9.80 8.57
N GLU A 57 20.96 -8.51 8.28
CA GLU A 57 21.99 -7.47 8.49
C GLU A 57 22.07 -7.01 9.95
N ASP A 58 20.97 -7.11 10.71
CA ASP A 58 20.93 -6.82 12.16
C ASP A 58 21.48 -7.97 13.06
N LYS A 59 22.18 -8.96 12.48
CA LYS A 59 22.85 -10.06 13.21
C LYS A 59 24.36 -9.98 13.05
#